data_AF-A0A820C451-F1
#
_entry.id   AF-A0A820C451-F1
#
_cell.length_a   1.000
_cell.length_b   1.000
_cell.length_c   1.000
_cell.angle_alpha   90.00
_cell.angle_beta   90.00
_cell.angle_gamma   90.00
#
_symmetry.space_group_name_H-M   'P 1'
#
loop_
_entity.id
_entity.type
_entity.pdbx_description
1 polymer ?
#
loop_
_entity_poly.entity_id
_entity_poly.type
_entity_poly.pdbx_seq_one_letter_code
_entity_poly.pdbx_strand_id
1 'polypeptide(L)'
;RFDNVSITEHDQAVEILLRLTAREVSEAQRQIHLGLSDEDRHSHLNVIKMLSCLIAEYIIRFDNDQTNKSPDFYMPPSKSSKKAKESKTNGKSSLTSDSLRDKCLKGLCDILRSSIESLWDSSIIDQQFVKCVTKPCYHLLRREDIAKNPIVKENLPLILTIMINKFEHAQEASIQFIQAIKLYDSNSSLLIDVLNWLLTEYQDTSLAIELLREIRETNFVAAEADNASAKTISIFIIDMARLDPNIIRTHIRQITRLLTVEVSFKTI
;
A
#
# COMPACT_ATOMS: atom_id res chain seq x y z
N ARG A 1 -4.60 -16.85 -21.96
CA ARG A 1 -3.53 -16.75 -20.94
C ARG A 1 -3.05 -15.32 -20.96
N PHE A 2 -3.00 -14.62 -19.82
CA PHE A 2 -2.58 -13.20 -19.73
C PHE A 2 -1.18 -12.99 -20.35
N ASP A 3 -0.35 -14.04 -20.30
CA ASP A 3 0.99 -14.15 -20.89
C ASP A 3 1.07 -14.00 -22.42
N ASN A 4 -0.02 -14.28 -23.15
CA ASN A 4 0.00 -14.33 -24.62
C ASN A 4 -0.40 -12.99 -25.28
N VAL A 5 -0.71 -11.97 -24.48
CA VAL A 5 -1.17 -10.66 -24.96
C VAL A 5 0.03 -9.73 -25.08
N SER A 6 0.11 -8.97 -26.17
CA SER A 6 1.20 -8.04 -26.41
C SER A 6 1.14 -6.84 -25.43
N ILE A 7 2.29 -6.23 -25.15
CA ILE A 7 2.35 -5.04 -24.29
C ILE A 7 1.50 -3.89 -24.85
N THR A 8 1.39 -3.77 -26.17
CA THR A 8 0.55 -2.76 -26.83
C THR A 8 -0.95 -2.98 -26.59
N GLU A 9 -1.42 -4.23 -26.63
CA GLU A 9 -2.82 -4.56 -26.33
C GLU A 9 -3.12 -4.32 -24.84
N HIS A 10 -2.17 -4.63 -23.97
CA HIS A 10 -2.25 -4.29 -22.54
C HIS A 10 -2.37 -2.77 -22.31
N ASP A 11 -1.54 -1.97 -22.98
CA ASP A 11 -1.57 -0.51 -22.88
C ASP A 11 -2.92 0.07 -23.32
N GLN A 12 -3.44 -0.39 -24.47
CA GLN A 12 -4.76 0.01 -24.96
C GLN A 12 -5.88 -0.38 -23.99
N ALA A 13 -5.85 -1.59 -23.45
CA ALA A 13 -6.85 -2.07 -22.50
C ALA A 13 -6.83 -1.25 -21.19
N VAL A 14 -5.64 -0.99 -20.65
CA VAL A 14 -5.47 -0.14 -19.45
C VAL A 14 -5.96 1.28 -19.73
N GLU A 15 -5.60 1.86 -20.87
CA GLU A 15 -6.04 3.21 -21.22
C GLU A 15 -7.56 3.31 -21.33
N ILE A 16 -8.21 2.34 -21.99
CA ILE A 16 -9.67 2.28 -22.07
C ILE A 16 -10.28 2.15 -20.67
N LEU A 17 -9.75 1.24 -19.85
CA LEU A 17 -10.24 1.00 -18.48
C LEU A 17 -10.16 2.27 -17.62
N LEU A 18 -9.02 2.96 -17.65
CA LEU A 18 -8.82 4.21 -16.90
C LEU A 18 -9.74 5.33 -17.40
N ARG A 19 -9.90 5.49 -18.72
CA ARG A 19 -10.80 6.50 -19.30
C ARG A 19 -12.26 6.23 -18.98
N LEU A 20 -12.70 4.97 -19.05
CA LEU A 20 -14.07 4.58 -18.67
C LEU A 20 -14.32 4.90 -17.20
N THR A 21 -13.40 4.52 -16.31
CA THR A 21 -13.58 4.76 -14.87
C THR A 21 -13.61 6.24 -14.55
N ALA A 22 -12.71 7.04 -15.14
CA ALA A 22 -12.71 8.50 -14.95
C ALA A 22 -13.99 9.16 -15.44
N ARG A 23 -14.54 8.69 -16.58
CA ARG A 23 -15.81 9.16 -17.10
C ARG A 23 -16.96 8.84 -16.16
N GLU A 24 -17.05 7.59 -15.69
CA GLU A 24 -18.12 7.15 -14.78
C GLU A 24 -18.08 7.91 -13.45
N VAL A 25 -16.88 8.14 -12.88
CA VAL A 25 -16.72 8.96 -11.67
C VAL A 25 -17.19 10.40 -11.91
N SER A 26 -16.79 11.00 -13.03
CA SER A 26 -17.18 12.38 -13.37
C SER A 26 -18.69 12.51 -13.59
N GLU A 27 -19.30 11.51 -14.23
CA GLU A 27 -20.73 11.45 -14.49
C GLU A 27 -21.51 11.28 -13.18
N ALA A 28 -21.09 10.35 -12.32
CA ALA A 28 -21.69 10.15 -11.01
C ALA A 28 -21.64 11.43 -10.16
N GLN A 29 -20.47 12.08 -10.08
CA GLN A 29 -20.31 13.35 -9.35
C GLN A 29 -21.21 14.45 -9.89
N ARG A 30 -21.32 14.58 -11.22
CA ARG A 30 -22.22 15.57 -11.85
C ARG A 30 -23.67 15.32 -11.47
N GLN A 31 -24.10 14.06 -11.47
CA GLN A 31 -25.49 13.72 -11.17
C GLN A 31 -25.81 13.84 -9.67
N ILE A 32 -24.85 13.62 -8.76
CA ILE A 32 -25.04 13.92 -7.33
C ILE A 32 -25.54 15.35 -7.13
N HIS A 33 -24.95 16.33 -7.83
CA HIS A 33 -25.37 17.73 -7.75
C HIS A 33 -26.77 18.00 -8.32
N LEU A 34 -27.31 17.10 -9.14
CA LEU A 34 -28.62 17.24 -9.79
C LEU A 34 -29.75 16.53 -9.04
N GLY A 35 -29.47 15.88 -7.90
CA GLY A 35 -30.45 15.12 -7.13
C GLY A 35 -30.62 13.69 -7.65
N LEU A 36 -29.52 12.93 -7.63
CA LEU A 36 -29.43 11.54 -8.08
C LEU A 36 -30.41 10.60 -7.34
N SER A 37 -31.10 9.75 -8.10
CA SER A 37 -31.93 8.65 -7.55
C SER A 37 -31.07 7.62 -6.81
N ASP A 38 -31.63 6.97 -5.80
CA ASP A 38 -30.95 5.92 -5.04
C ASP A 38 -30.53 4.75 -5.95
N GLU A 39 -31.36 4.37 -6.93
CA GLU A 39 -31.05 3.29 -7.88
C GLU A 39 -29.86 3.66 -8.78
N ASP A 40 -29.85 4.87 -9.33
CA ASP A 40 -28.78 5.35 -10.20
C ASP A 40 -27.46 5.51 -9.43
N ARG A 41 -27.54 5.97 -8.17
CA ARG A 41 -26.39 6.05 -7.25
C ARG A 41 -25.77 4.69 -7.02
N HIS A 42 -26.57 3.67 -6.72
CA HIS A 42 -26.10 2.30 -6.56
C HIS A 42 -25.52 1.74 -7.88
N SER A 43 -26.12 2.07 -9.02
CA SER A 43 -25.63 1.65 -10.34
C SER A 43 -24.23 2.21 -10.61
N HIS A 44 -24.04 3.53 -10.49
CA HIS A 44 -22.73 4.17 -10.65
C HIS A 44 -21.70 3.61 -9.66
N LEU A 45 -22.10 3.45 -8.39
CA LEU A 45 -21.24 2.88 -7.36
C LEU A 45 -20.74 1.48 -7.75
N ASN A 46 -21.63 0.61 -8.21
CA ASN A 46 -21.28 -0.76 -8.59
C ASN A 46 -20.34 -0.78 -9.79
N VAL A 47 -20.58 0.06 -10.80
CA VAL A 47 -19.69 0.20 -11.96
C VAL A 47 -18.30 0.66 -11.52
N ILE A 48 -18.21 1.70 -10.71
CA ILE A 48 -16.93 2.23 -10.20
C ILE A 48 -16.19 1.17 -9.37
N LYS A 49 -16.90 0.43 -8.50
CA LYS A 49 -16.32 -0.69 -7.74
C LYS A 49 -15.75 -1.76 -8.66
N MET A 50 -16.52 -2.22 -9.64
CA MET A 50 -16.09 -3.25 -10.58
C MET A 50 -14.85 -2.80 -11.37
N LEU A 51 -14.86 -1.58 -11.91
CA LEU A 51 -13.74 -1.05 -12.69
C LEU A 51 -12.49 -0.87 -11.83
N SER A 52 -12.62 -0.30 -10.63
CA SER A 52 -11.51 -0.14 -9.68
C SER A 52 -10.91 -1.51 -9.30
N CYS A 53 -11.77 -2.52 -9.12
CA CYS A 53 -11.33 -3.88 -8.86
C CYS A 53 -10.61 -4.53 -10.03
N LEU A 54 -11.04 -4.27 -11.26
CA LEU A 54 -10.33 -4.74 -12.45
C LEU A 54 -8.96 -4.09 -12.57
N ILE A 55 -8.83 -2.79 -12.27
CA ILE A 55 -7.54 -2.08 -12.23
C ILE A 55 -6.64 -2.71 -11.15
N ALA A 56 -7.17 -2.93 -9.94
CA ALA A 56 -6.43 -3.52 -8.83
C ALA A 56 -5.92 -4.95 -9.14
N GLU A 57 -6.78 -5.80 -9.70
CA GLU A 57 -6.41 -7.16 -10.08
C GLU A 57 -5.42 -7.16 -11.27
N TYR A 58 -5.54 -6.21 -12.20
CA TYR A 58 -4.57 -6.04 -13.29
C TYR A 58 -3.18 -5.77 -12.74
N ILE A 59 -3.03 -4.84 -11.78
CA ILE A 59 -1.74 -4.53 -11.14
C ILE A 59 -1.06 -5.80 -10.63
N ILE A 60 -1.80 -6.65 -9.89
CA ILE A 60 -1.25 -7.87 -9.31
C ILE A 60 -0.83 -8.87 -10.39
N ARG A 61 -1.70 -9.12 -11.38
CA ARG A 61 -1.41 -10.08 -12.45
C ARG A 61 -0.25 -9.65 -13.31
N PHE A 62 -0.23 -8.38 -13.69
CA PHE A 62 0.86 -7.79 -14.44
C PHE A 62 2.19 -7.95 -13.70
N ASP A 63 2.19 -7.62 -12.41
CA ASP A 63 3.38 -7.67 -11.57
C ASP A 63 3.91 -9.11 -11.39
N ASN A 64 3.02 -10.08 -11.17
CA ASN A 64 3.38 -11.48 -11.08
C ASN A 64 3.97 -12.03 -12.39
N ASP A 65 3.43 -11.62 -13.53
CA ASP A 65 3.92 -12.04 -14.84
C ASP A 65 5.33 -11.50 -15.11
N GLN A 66 5.65 -10.28 -14.67
CA GLN A 66 7.00 -9.73 -14.78
C GLN A 66 8.01 -10.48 -13.90
N THR A 67 7.60 -10.86 -12.69
CA THR A 67 8.42 -11.67 -11.79
C THR A 67 8.72 -13.06 -12.36
N ASN A 68 7.70 -13.72 -12.92
CA ASN A 68 7.86 -15.04 -13.53
C ASN A 68 8.79 -15.03 -14.75
N LYS A 69 8.84 -13.90 -15.48
CA LYS A 69 9.76 -13.71 -16.62
C LYS A 69 11.19 -13.35 -16.19
N SER A 70 11.39 -12.97 -14.93
CA SER A 70 12.67 -12.46 -14.39
C SER A 70 13.06 -13.15 -13.07
N PRO A 71 13.23 -14.49 -13.03
CA PRO A 71 13.48 -15.21 -11.78
C PRO A 71 14.84 -14.90 -11.11
N ASP A 72 15.78 -14.27 -11.82
CA ASP A 72 17.14 -13.97 -11.32
C ASP A 72 17.20 -12.88 -10.23
N PHE A 73 16.10 -12.21 -9.91
CA PHE A 73 16.07 -11.11 -8.93
C PHE A 73 15.83 -11.54 -7.47
N TYR A 74 15.43 -12.79 -7.24
CA TYR A 74 15.08 -13.31 -5.91
C TYR A 74 15.97 -14.50 -5.51
N MET A 75 17.28 -14.26 -5.39
CA MET A 75 18.12 -15.12 -4.56
C MET A 75 18.59 -14.32 -3.33
N PRO A 76 18.42 -14.85 -2.10
CA PRO A 76 19.04 -14.25 -0.92
C PRO A 76 20.56 -14.23 -1.11
N PRO A 77 21.28 -13.25 -0.52
CA PRO A 77 22.70 -13.06 -0.79
C PRO A 77 23.51 -14.22 -0.22
N SER A 78 23.74 -15.26 -1.03
CA SER A 78 24.71 -16.29 -0.70
C SER A 78 26.11 -15.71 -0.91
N LYS A 79 26.89 -15.70 0.17
CA LYS A 79 28.30 -15.30 0.14
C LYS A 79 29.10 -16.35 -0.64
N SER A 80 29.30 -16.16 -1.94
CA SER A 80 30.56 -16.56 -2.61
C SER A 80 30.71 -15.93 -3.99
N SER A 81 31.88 -15.34 -4.20
CA SER A 81 32.35 -14.61 -5.37
C SER A 81 32.60 -15.48 -6.61
N LYS A 82 32.23 -15.00 -7.81
CA LYS A 82 33.15 -14.68 -8.94
C LYS A 82 32.40 -14.27 -10.23
N LYS A 83 33.00 -13.31 -10.93
CA LYS A 83 32.61 -12.63 -12.18
C LYS A 83 32.05 -13.52 -13.30
N ALA A 84 30.98 -13.06 -13.95
CA ALA A 84 30.72 -13.29 -15.37
C ALA A 84 30.02 -12.07 -16.00
N LYS A 85 30.23 -11.91 -17.30
CA LYS A 85 30.22 -10.68 -18.11
C LYS A 85 28.86 -9.98 -18.27
N GLU A 86 28.96 -8.66 -18.47
CA GLU A 86 27.95 -7.77 -19.03
C GLU A 86 27.26 -8.38 -20.28
N SER A 87 25.94 -8.46 -20.23
CA SER A 87 25.06 -8.37 -21.40
C SER A 87 24.05 -7.23 -21.18
N LYS A 88 24.50 -6.01 -21.50
CA LYS A 88 23.67 -4.80 -21.57
C LYS A 88 22.72 -4.89 -22.77
N THR A 89 21.60 -5.60 -22.62
CA THR A 89 20.46 -5.49 -23.54
C THR A 89 19.15 -5.87 -22.82
N ASN A 90 18.74 -5.09 -21.81
CA ASN A 90 17.38 -5.17 -21.24
C ASN A 90 16.89 -3.86 -20.60
N GLY A 91 17.44 -2.71 -21.00
CA GLY A 91 17.08 -1.41 -20.40
C GLY A 91 15.82 -0.74 -20.97
N LYS A 92 15.22 -1.24 -22.05
CA LYS A 92 14.08 -0.56 -22.72
C LYS A 92 12.73 -1.26 -22.56
N SER A 93 12.70 -2.59 -22.39
CA SER A 93 11.46 -3.35 -22.18
C SER A 93 10.93 -3.24 -20.74
N SER A 94 11.82 -3.15 -19.75
CA SER A 94 11.43 -2.96 -18.34
C SER A 94 10.77 -1.60 -18.12
N LEU A 95 11.34 -0.52 -18.66
CA LEU A 95 10.79 0.84 -18.51
C LEU A 95 9.39 1.01 -19.14
N THR A 96 9.11 0.35 -20.27
CA THR A 96 7.76 0.37 -20.86
C THR A 96 6.76 -0.48 -20.09
N SER A 97 7.24 -1.57 -19.48
CA SER A 97 6.41 -2.49 -18.70
C SER A 97 6.03 -1.89 -17.34
N ASP A 98 7.00 -1.38 -16.60
CA ASP A 98 6.77 -0.70 -15.32
C ASP A 98 5.78 0.47 -15.46
N SER A 99 5.76 1.11 -16.63
CA SER A 99 4.83 2.21 -16.92
C SER A 99 3.34 1.82 -16.84
N LEU A 100 2.97 0.56 -17.12
CA LEU A 100 1.57 0.12 -17.10
C LEU A 100 1.04 -0.01 -15.68
N ARG A 101 1.80 -0.67 -14.80
CA ARG A 101 1.51 -0.72 -13.36
C ARG A 101 1.39 0.70 -12.81
N ASP A 102 2.33 1.56 -13.15
CA ASP A 102 2.40 2.93 -12.64
C ASP A 102 1.19 3.76 -13.10
N LYS A 103 0.73 3.62 -14.35
CA LYS A 103 -0.53 4.19 -14.86
C LYS A 103 -1.74 3.70 -14.08
N CYS A 104 -1.85 2.38 -13.85
CA CYS A 104 -2.96 1.80 -13.11
C CYS A 104 -2.99 2.26 -11.65
N LEU A 105 -1.84 2.29 -10.96
CA LEU A 105 -1.73 2.72 -9.58
C LEU A 105 -2.12 4.20 -9.43
N LYS A 106 -1.60 5.06 -10.32
CA LYS A 106 -1.99 6.47 -10.36
C LYS A 106 -3.49 6.64 -10.62
N GLY A 107 -4.02 5.95 -11.61
CA GLY A 107 -5.46 6.00 -11.92
C GLY A 107 -6.34 5.55 -10.76
N LEU A 108 -5.96 4.47 -10.07
CA LEU A 108 -6.65 4.02 -8.86
C LEU A 108 -6.60 5.08 -7.75
N CYS A 109 -5.47 5.74 -7.57
CA CYS A 109 -5.33 6.83 -6.62
C CYS A 109 -6.23 8.03 -6.98
N ASP A 110 -6.30 8.41 -8.26
CA ASP A 110 -7.12 9.53 -8.74
C ASP A 110 -8.63 9.24 -8.57
N ILE A 111 -9.05 8.00 -8.80
CA ILE A 111 -10.42 7.54 -8.53
C ILE A 111 -10.76 7.71 -7.05
N LEU A 112 -9.91 7.23 -6.15
CA LEU A 112 -10.16 7.32 -4.71
C LEU A 112 -10.15 8.75 -4.18
N ARG A 113 -9.30 9.63 -4.75
CA ARG A 113 -9.29 11.07 -4.42
C ARG A 113 -10.55 11.81 -4.84
N SER A 114 -11.32 11.25 -5.77
CA SER A 114 -12.57 11.85 -6.25
C SER A 114 -13.73 11.73 -5.23
N SER A 115 -13.43 11.37 -3.99
CA SER A 115 -14.38 11.23 -2.90
C SER A 115 -15.57 10.31 -3.24
N ILE A 116 -15.27 9.15 -3.82
CA ILE A 116 -16.31 8.19 -4.23
C ILE A 116 -17.15 7.69 -3.04
N GLU A 117 -16.69 7.85 -1.79
CA GLU A 117 -17.44 7.53 -0.57
C GLU A 117 -18.81 8.21 -0.52
N SER A 118 -18.99 9.36 -1.18
CA SER A 118 -20.28 10.06 -1.24
C SER A 118 -21.37 9.28 -2.00
N LEU A 119 -21.00 8.23 -2.74
CA LEU A 119 -21.93 7.35 -3.43
C LEU A 119 -22.47 6.23 -2.54
N TRP A 120 -21.90 6.02 -1.35
CA TRP A 120 -22.40 5.04 -0.39
C TRP A 120 -23.48 5.65 0.49
N ASP A 121 -24.66 5.04 0.53
CA ASP A 121 -25.71 5.37 1.50
C ASP A 121 -25.62 4.56 2.79
N SER A 122 -24.98 3.40 2.67
CA SER A 122 -24.98 2.42 3.72
C SER A 122 -23.89 2.78 4.71
N SER A 123 -24.29 2.90 5.99
CA SER A 123 -23.37 2.91 7.14
C SER A 123 -22.41 1.70 7.16
N ILE A 124 -22.67 0.69 6.32
CA ILE A 124 -21.85 -0.50 6.14
C ILE A 124 -20.88 -0.31 4.98
N ILE A 125 -19.59 -0.22 5.32
CA ILE A 125 -18.50 -0.22 4.35
C ILE A 125 -18.40 -1.57 3.65
N ASP A 126 -18.25 -1.53 2.33
CA ASP A 126 -18.07 -2.72 1.51
C ASP A 126 -16.65 -3.29 1.70
N GLN A 127 -16.52 -4.25 2.61
CA GLN A 127 -15.27 -4.91 2.92
C GLN A 127 -14.64 -5.65 1.73
N GLN A 128 -15.45 -6.06 0.73
CA GLN A 128 -14.90 -6.68 -0.47
C GLN A 128 -14.19 -5.65 -1.34
N PHE A 129 -14.78 -4.46 -1.50
CA PHE A 129 -14.14 -3.34 -2.18
C PHE A 129 -12.83 -2.93 -1.47
N VAL A 130 -12.85 -2.82 -0.14
CA VAL A 130 -11.65 -2.47 0.65
C VAL A 130 -10.53 -3.46 0.40
N LYS A 131 -10.81 -4.76 0.49
CA LYS A 131 -9.82 -5.82 0.21
C LYS A 131 -9.31 -5.75 -1.22
N CYS A 132 -10.22 -5.52 -2.16
CA CYS A 132 -9.88 -5.44 -3.58
C CYS A 132 -8.84 -4.35 -3.86
N VAL A 133 -9.02 -3.15 -3.30
CA VAL A 133 -8.14 -1.99 -3.49
C VAL A 133 -6.84 -2.10 -2.69
N THR A 134 -6.90 -2.64 -1.47
CA THR A 134 -5.73 -2.70 -0.56
C THR A 134 -4.79 -3.87 -0.90
N LYS A 135 -5.31 -4.97 -1.46
CA LYS A 135 -4.53 -6.13 -1.89
C LYS A 135 -3.34 -5.78 -2.80
N PRO A 136 -3.50 -5.02 -3.92
CA PRO A 136 -2.35 -4.61 -4.72
C PRO A 136 -1.37 -3.74 -3.95
N CYS A 137 -1.83 -2.87 -3.04
CA CYS A 137 -0.96 -2.01 -2.25
C CYS A 137 -0.01 -2.84 -1.38
N TYR A 138 -0.52 -3.82 -0.64
CA TYR A 138 0.32 -4.70 0.17
C TYR A 138 1.20 -5.62 -0.67
N HIS A 139 0.72 -6.04 -1.84
CA HIS A 139 1.52 -6.81 -2.79
C HIS A 139 2.75 -6.02 -3.26
N LEU A 140 2.57 -4.76 -3.67
CA LEU A 140 3.67 -3.90 -4.11
C LEU A 140 4.58 -3.46 -2.95
N LEU A 141 4.02 -3.23 -1.76
CA LEU A 141 4.80 -2.85 -0.57
C LEU A 141 5.84 -3.92 -0.21
N ARG A 142 5.53 -5.21 -0.38
CA ARG A 142 6.45 -6.32 -0.06
C ARG A 142 7.59 -6.51 -1.07
N ARG A 143 7.66 -5.66 -2.10
CA ARG A 143 8.66 -5.73 -3.18
C ARG A 143 9.60 -4.53 -3.12
N GLU A 144 10.78 -4.71 -2.53
CA GLU A 144 11.75 -3.60 -2.34
C GLU A 144 12.22 -2.94 -3.64
N ASP A 145 12.29 -3.70 -4.73
CA ASP A 145 12.60 -3.21 -6.08
C ASP A 145 11.55 -2.22 -6.58
N ILE A 146 10.27 -2.51 -6.28
CA ILE A 146 9.12 -1.69 -6.69
C ILE A 146 8.85 -0.56 -5.70
N ALA A 147 9.03 -0.78 -4.41
CA ALA A 147 8.87 0.23 -3.38
C ALA A 147 9.83 1.43 -3.57
N LYS A 148 10.89 1.27 -4.39
CA LYS A 148 11.80 2.34 -4.79
C LYS A 148 11.29 3.17 -5.98
N ASN A 149 10.30 2.68 -6.73
CA ASN A 149 9.73 3.38 -7.87
C ASN A 149 9.04 4.68 -7.41
N PRO A 150 9.36 5.85 -8.00
CA PRO A 150 8.82 7.14 -7.57
C PRO A 150 7.28 7.21 -7.64
N ILE A 151 6.66 6.62 -8.65
CA ILE A 151 5.19 6.62 -8.80
C ILE A 151 4.55 5.78 -7.68
N VAL A 152 5.17 4.67 -7.31
CA VAL A 152 4.72 3.83 -6.19
C VAL A 152 4.88 4.59 -4.88
N LYS A 153 6.05 5.21 -4.65
CA LYS A 153 6.29 6.01 -3.44
C LYS A 153 5.30 7.17 -3.27
N GLU A 154 4.90 7.77 -4.37
CA GLU A 154 3.93 8.87 -4.34
C GLU A 154 2.50 8.39 -4.12
N ASN A 155 2.04 7.37 -4.85
CA ASN A 155 0.62 7.02 -4.91
C ASN A 155 0.20 5.95 -3.89
N LEU A 156 1.09 5.02 -3.54
CA LEU A 156 0.76 3.93 -2.62
C LEU A 156 0.40 4.44 -1.21
N PRO A 157 1.17 5.37 -0.59
CA PRO A 157 0.79 5.93 0.70
C PRO A 157 -0.57 6.62 0.66
N LEU A 158 -0.83 7.38 -0.41
CA LEU A 158 -2.07 8.14 -0.58
C LEU A 158 -3.29 7.24 -0.71
N ILE A 159 -3.20 6.15 -1.46
CA ILE A 159 -4.27 5.13 -1.53
C ILE A 159 -4.54 4.57 -0.13
N LEU A 160 -3.51 4.10 0.58
CA LEU A 160 -3.67 3.50 1.91
C LEU A 160 -4.26 4.50 2.92
N THR A 161 -3.81 5.75 2.90
CA THR A 161 -4.37 6.83 3.73
C THR A 161 -5.88 6.98 3.48
N ILE A 162 -6.33 7.04 2.22
CA ILE A 162 -7.77 7.15 1.90
C ILE A 162 -8.53 5.92 2.38
N MET A 163 -7.99 4.71 2.16
CA MET A 163 -8.62 3.46 2.61
C MET A 163 -8.76 3.39 4.14
N ILE A 164 -7.78 3.92 4.87
CA ILE A 164 -7.81 3.95 6.33
C ILE A 164 -8.81 5.00 6.83
N ASN A 165 -8.77 6.22 6.29
CA ASN A 165 -9.59 7.33 6.76
C ASN A 165 -11.07 7.19 6.38
N LYS A 166 -11.37 6.75 5.14
CA LYS A 166 -12.72 6.73 4.59
C LYS A 166 -13.40 5.37 4.63
N PHE A 167 -12.63 4.29 4.74
CA PHE A 167 -13.15 2.92 4.62
C PHE A 167 -12.74 2.01 5.79
N GLU A 168 -12.49 2.59 6.98
CA GLU A 168 -12.26 1.88 8.25
C GLU A 168 -11.18 0.78 8.19
N HIS A 169 -10.13 0.97 7.39
CA HIS A 169 -9.10 -0.04 7.18
C HIS A 169 -7.97 -0.04 8.23
N ALA A 170 -8.04 0.78 9.28
CA ALA A 170 -6.94 0.99 10.24
C ALA A 170 -6.46 -0.30 10.92
N GLN A 171 -7.38 -1.17 11.36
CA GLN A 171 -7.04 -2.39 12.11
C GLN A 171 -6.24 -3.37 11.23
N GLU A 172 -6.77 -3.74 10.06
CA GLU A 172 -6.08 -4.65 9.15
C GLU A 172 -4.78 -4.03 8.62
N ALA A 173 -4.78 -2.72 8.32
CA ALA A 173 -3.58 -2.01 7.90
C ALA A 173 -2.47 -2.10 8.95
N SER A 174 -2.79 -1.96 10.24
CA SER A 174 -1.79 -2.06 11.31
C SER A 174 -1.07 -3.41 11.31
N ILE A 175 -1.81 -4.52 11.13
CA ILE A 175 -1.25 -5.87 11.05
C ILE A 175 -0.31 -5.99 9.85
N GLN A 176 -0.77 -5.56 8.66
CA GLN A 176 0.02 -5.62 7.44
C GLN A 176 1.28 -4.75 7.50
N PHE A 177 1.20 -3.58 8.16
CA PHE A 177 2.32 -2.66 8.34
C PHE A 177 3.37 -3.23 9.28
N ILE A 178 2.96 -3.78 10.43
CA ILE A 178 3.90 -4.44 11.35
C ILE A 178 4.58 -5.63 10.69
N GLN A 179 3.85 -6.42 9.90
CA GLN A 179 4.45 -7.50 9.11
C GLN A 179 5.46 -6.97 8.08
N ALA A 180 5.14 -5.87 7.38
CA ALA A 180 6.05 -5.27 6.41
C ALA A 180 7.33 -4.71 7.07
N ILE A 181 7.21 -4.07 8.24
CA ILE A 181 8.35 -3.52 9.01
C ILE A 181 9.26 -4.63 9.50
N LYS A 182 8.70 -5.76 9.96
CA LYS A 182 9.49 -6.92 10.44
C LYS A 182 10.32 -7.57 9.33
N LEU A 183 9.83 -7.53 8.09
CA LEU A 183 10.45 -8.23 6.96
C LEU A 183 11.36 -7.33 6.11
N TYR A 184 11.10 -6.02 6.07
CA TYR A 184 11.72 -5.11 5.12
C TYR A 184 12.05 -3.75 5.75
N ASP A 185 13.31 -3.55 6.15
CA ASP A 185 13.77 -2.32 6.81
C ASP A 185 13.52 -1.05 5.96
N SER A 186 13.59 -1.16 4.63
CA SER A 186 13.41 -0.03 3.71
C SER A 186 11.97 0.48 3.58
N ASN A 187 10.98 -0.32 4.01
CA ASN A 187 9.56 0.02 3.85
C ASN A 187 9.02 0.98 4.91
N SER A 188 9.77 1.16 6.00
CA SER A 188 9.44 2.10 7.09
C SER A 188 9.08 3.49 6.57
N SER A 189 9.81 4.01 5.58
CA SER A 189 9.56 5.34 4.99
C SER A 189 8.14 5.51 4.42
N LEU A 190 7.65 4.56 3.63
CA LEU A 190 6.31 4.64 3.03
C LEU A 190 5.19 4.57 4.07
N LEU A 191 5.40 3.82 5.14
CA LEU A 191 4.43 3.69 6.21
C LEU A 191 4.39 4.93 7.10
N ILE A 192 5.55 5.57 7.30
CA ILE A 192 5.64 6.90 7.93
C ILE A 192 4.93 7.94 7.05
N ASP A 193 5.05 7.88 5.73
CA ASP A 193 4.32 8.79 4.84
C ASP A 193 2.80 8.63 4.99
N VAL A 194 2.28 7.40 5.07
CA VAL A 194 0.84 7.14 5.33
C VAL A 194 0.39 7.79 6.64
N LEU A 195 1.15 7.59 7.72
CA LEU A 195 0.88 8.19 9.02
C LEU A 195 0.92 9.71 8.97
N ASN A 196 1.92 10.29 8.31
CA ASN A 196 2.04 11.73 8.18
C ASN A 196 0.81 12.32 7.48
N TRP A 197 0.39 11.74 6.35
CA TRP A 197 -0.82 12.18 5.64
C TRP A 197 -2.09 12.08 6.52
N LEU A 198 -2.27 10.99 7.28
CA LEU A 198 -3.41 10.85 8.20
C LEU A 198 -3.42 11.93 9.28
N LEU A 199 -2.26 12.24 9.85
CA LEU A 199 -2.14 13.21 10.94
C LEU A 199 -2.25 14.66 10.46
N THR A 200 -1.62 15.02 9.34
CA THR A 200 -1.59 16.41 8.87
C THR A 200 -2.86 16.80 8.13
N GLU A 201 -3.35 15.94 7.23
CA GLU A 201 -4.49 16.29 6.37
C GLU A 201 -5.83 15.90 6.97
N TYR A 202 -5.89 14.75 7.66
CA TYR A 202 -7.14 14.20 8.17
C TYR A 202 -7.31 14.33 9.68
N GLN A 203 -6.26 14.73 10.41
CA GLN A 203 -6.23 14.76 11.88
C GLN A 203 -6.67 13.43 12.50
N ASP A 204 -6.37 12.33 11.81
CA ASP A 204 -6.83 10.99 12.13
C ASP A 204 -5.72 10.20 12.82
N THR A 205 -5.93 9.84 14.08
CA THR A 205 -4.97 9.07 14.89
C THR A 205 -5.27 7.57 14.92
N SER A 206 -6.30 7.09 14.21
CA SER A 206 -6.78 5.70 14.27
C SER A 206 -5.68 4.68 13.97
N LEU A 207 -4.94 4.88 12.86
CA LEU A 207 -3.84 4.00 12.48
C LEU A 207 -2.72 3.99 13.53
N ALA A 208 -2.36 5.15 14.06
CA ALA A 208 -1.29 5.25 15.06
C ALA A 208 -1.64 4.48 16.34
N ILE A 209 -2.90 4.56 16.78
CA ILE A 209 -3.41 3.80 17.92
C ILE A 209 -3.36 2.30 17.64
N GLU A 210 -3.84 1.86 16.48
CA GLU A 210 -3.83 0.44 16.10
C GLU A 210 -2.40 -0.11 15.92
N LEU A 211 -1.47 0.65 15.34
CA LEU A 211 -0.06 0.26 15.24
C LEU A 211 0.58 0.05 16.62
N LEU A 212 0.33 0.95 17.57
CA LEU A 212 0.86 0.81 18.93
C LEU A 212 0.21 -0.38 19.66
N ARG A 213 -1.06 -0.66 19.37
CA ARG A 213 -1.78 -1.86 19.85
C ARG A 213 -1.12 -3.13 19.33
N GLU A 214 -0.86 -3.20 18.03
CA GLU A 214 -0.25 -4.35 17.35
C GLU A 214 1.22 -4.57 17.77
N ILE A 215 1.97 -3.48 17.95
CA ILE A 215 3.36 -3.53 18.48
C ILE A 215 3.39 -4.10 19.89
N ARG A 216 2.45 -3.71 20.75
CA ARG A 216 2.34 -4.25 22.11
C ARG A 216 2.01 -5.75 22.11
N GLU A 217 1.14 -6.17 21.20
CA GLU A 217 0.71 -7.57 21.07
C GLU A 217 1.76 -8.45 20.37
N THR A 218 2.73 -7.83 19.68
CA THR A 218 3.87 -8.52 19.11
C THR A 218 4.78 -9.08 20.21
N ASN A 219 4.92 -10.40 20.25
CA ASN A 219 5.93 -11.07 21.08
C ASN A 219 7.28 -11.07 20.37
N PHE A 220 8.27 -10.38 20.95
CA PHE A 220 9.66 -10.45 20.54
C PHE A 220 10.35 -11.54 21.36
N VAL A 221 10.40 -12.77 20.83
CA VAL A 221 11.16 -13.85 21.47
C VAL A 221 12.65 -13.64 21.17
N ALA A 222 13.55 -14.09 22.05
CA ALA A 222 14.99 -13.80 21.99
C ALA A 222 15.77 -14.55 20.88
N ALA A 223 15.19 -14.72 19.68
CA ALA A 223 15.90 -15.21 18.51
C ALA A 223 16.65 -14.06 17.81
N GLU A 224 17.80 -14.33 17.19
CA GLU A 224 18.61 -13.29 16.51
C GLU A 224 17.84 -12.57 15.39
N ALA A 225 16.94 -13.25 14.69
CA ALA A 225 16.06 -12.64 13.67
C ALA A 225 15.02 -11.68 14.29
N ASP A 226 14.50 -12.03 15.47
CA ASP A 226 13.55 -11.20 16.20
C ASP A 226 14.25 -9.94 16.75
N ASN A 227 15.55 -10.00 17.07
CA ASN A 227 16.35 -8.84 17.48
C ASN A 227 16.51 -7.80 16.36
N ALA A 228 16.67 -8.23 15.09
CA ALA A 228 16.70 -7.30 13.96
C ALA A 228 15.33 -6.62 13.78
N SER A 229 14.25 -7.40 13.87
CA SER A 229 12.89 -6.88 13.76
C SER A 229 12.53 -5.91 14.90
N ALA A 230 13.01 -6.17 16.12
CA ALA A 230 12.83 -5.30 17.28
C ALA A 230 13.51 -3.95 17.06
N LYS A 231 14.73 -3.94 16.52
CA LYS A 231 15.45 -2.70 16.18
C LYS A 231 14.70 -1.87 15.14
N THR A 232 14.20 -2.48 14.07
CA THR A 232 13.47 -1.76 13.02
C THR A 232 12.16 -1.19 13.56
N ILE A 233 11.47 -1.92 14.44
CA ILE A 233 10.27 -1.42 15.14
C ILE A 233 10.63 -0.27 16.09
N SER A 234 11.73 -0.34 16.85
CA SER A 234 12.21 0.78 17.68
C SER A 234 12.44 2.05 16.84
N ILE A 235 13.11 1.93 15.69
CA ILE A 235 13.33 3.05 14.78
C ILE A 235 11.99 3.62 14.28
N PHE A 236 11.06 2.75 13.88
CA PHE A 236 9.74 3.18 13.44
C PHE A 236 8.96 3.92 14.53
N ILE A 237 9.01 3.46 15.80
CA ILE A 237 8.39 4.17 16.93
C ILE A 237 9.03 5.55 17.12
N ILE A 238 10.35 5.67 16.98
CA ILE A 238 11.05 6.96 17.05
C ILE A 238 10.56 7.89 15.94
N ASP A 239 10.40 7.38 14.71
CA ASP A 239 9.90 8.17 13.59
C ASP A 239 8.43 8.58 13.77
N MET A 240 7.58 7.70 14.32
CA MET A 240 6.23 8.08 14.77
C MET A 240 6.25 9.20 15.81
N ALA A 241 7.16 9.12 16.79
CA ALA A 241 7.31 10.15 17.83
C ALA A 241 7.78 11.50 17.25
N ARG A 242 8.53 11.47 16.16
CA ARG A 242 8.98 12.67 15.43
C ARG A 242 7.84 13.33 14.66
N LEU A 243 6.88 12.55 14.14
CA LEU A 243 5.69 13.08 13.46
C LEU A 243 4.78 13.84 14.44
N ASP A 244 4.39 13.18 15.54
CA ASP A 244 3.65 13.82 16.62
C ASP A 244 3.98 13.17 17.98
N PRO A 245 4.71 13.89 18.85
CA PRO A 245 5.06 13.39 20.19
C PRO A 245 3.85 13.05 21.08
N ASN A 246 2.67 13.63 20.82
CA ASN A 246 1.48 13.41 21.63
C ASN A 246 0.89 12.01 21.44
N ILE A 247 1.05 11.41 20.25
CA ILE A 247 0.66 10.04 19.95
C ILE A 247 1.37 9.09 20.90
N ILE A 248 2.70 9.19 20.99
CA ILE A 248 3.48 8.33 21.87
C ILE A 248 3.18 8.63 23.34
N ARG A 249 3.01 9.90 23.72
CA ARG A 249 2.70 10.27 25.11
C ARG A 249 1.44 9.58 25.64
N THR A 250 0.39 9.54 24.84
CA THR A 250 -0.91 8.94 25.22
C THR A 250 -0.81 7.43 25.40
N HIS A 251 0.11 6.80 24.66
CA HIS A 251 0.28 5.35 24.60
C HIS A 251 1.60 4.85 25.23
N ILE A 252 2.35 5.72 25.92
CA ILE A 252 3.71 5.42 26.41
C ILE A 252 3.73 4.23 27.38
N ARG A 253 2.68 4.10 28.20
CA ARG A 253 2.50 2.96 29.12
C ARG A 253 2.37 1.63 28.38
N GLN A 254 1.84 1.64 27.16
CA GLN A 254 1.61 0.44 26.35
C GLN A 254 2.91 -0.08 25.71
N ILE A 255 3.86 0.81 25.41
CA ILE A 255 5.16 0.47 24.81
C ILE A 255 6.32 0.35 25.81
N THR A 256 6.10 0.66 27.09
CA THR A 256 7.16 0.67 28.13
C THR A 256 7.89 -0.67 28.25
N ARG A 257 7.21 -1.80 28.01
CA ARG A 257 7.81 -3.14 28.03
C ARG A 257 8.90 -3.32 26.96
N LEU A 258 8.75 -2.68 25.81
CA LEU A 258 9.72 -2.77 24.71
C LEU A 258 10.96 -1.91 24.98
N LEU A 259 10.77 -0.77 25.66
CA LEU A 259 11.88 0.10 26.08
C LEU A 259 12.77 -0.55 27.16
N THR A 260 12.21 -1.39 28.03
CA THR A 260 12.98 -2.13 29.04
C THR A 260 13.81 -3.28 28.44
N VAL A 261 13.43 -3.79 27.28
CA VAL A 261 14.16 -4.88 26.59
C VAL A 261 15.49 -4.36 26.03
N GLU A 262 15.54 -3.16 25.44
CA GLU A 262 16.80 -2.57 24.95
C GLU A 262 17.83 -2.29 26.06
N VAL A 263 17.39 -1.92 27.26
CA VAL A 263 18.31 -1.68 28.40
C VAL A 263 18.99 -2.99 28.83
N SER A 264 18.28 -4.12 28.72
CA SER A 264 18.84 -5.44 29.01
C SER A 264 19.87 -5.88 27.97
N PHE A 265 19.70 -5.49 26.70
CA PHE A 265 20.65 -5.81 25.63
C PHE A 265 21.95 -5.00 25.66
N LYS A 266 21.98 -3.83 26.32
CA LYS A 266 23.21 -3.04 26.52
C LYS A 266 24.05 -3.48 27.72
N THR A 267 23.60 -4.49 28.47
CA THR A 267 24.25 -4.91 29.73
C THR A 267 24.84 -6.33 29.66
N ILE A 268 25.01 -6.88 28.45
CA ILE A 268 25.72 -8.15 28.18
C ILE A 268 26.83 -7.86 27.16
#